data_AF-A0A3P6TK70-F1
#
_entry.id   AF-A0A3P6TK70-F1
#
_cell.length_a   1.000
_cell.length_b   1.000
_cell.length_c   1.000
_cell.angle_alpha   90.00
_cell.angle_beta   90.00
_cell.angle_gamma   90.00
#
_symmetry.space_group_name_H-M   'P 1'
#
loop_
_entity.id
_entity.type
_entity.pdbx_description
1 polymer ?
#
loop_
_entity_poly.entity_id
_entity_poly.type
_entity_poly.pdbx_seq_one_letter_code
_entity_poly.pdbx_strand_id
1 'polypeptide(L)'
;MSNKLHGATVLRPSLKKQPSQTQNRLRESSDTRRHVTFVTPQLPLSKCTLSKQQQIPDQDVSKSRKQKSVSDTHRKRIPPVQIVELCAKKNKHNEQIVRLCEAEEALVGSEFVIRRMEKKAKEQEAVATALLKNATSLIEMDVLRSFEKQRVTDLLDSAEQKQMKDTEKLNEELAEFDQRIADIGKALVAVEKCNEMLDMQLTRDEERELSVPEEMMLLSNDINLYLGVLDSLKQFNL
;
A
#
# COMPACT_ATOMS: atom_id res chain seq x y z
N MET A 1 22.00 38.63 -16.66
CA MET A 1 22.28 37.31 -17.27
C MET A 1 20.94 36.67 -17.63
N SER A 2 20.69 36.54 -18.93
CA SER A 2 19.48 35.98 -19.55
C SER A 2 19.36 34.46 -19.30
N ASN A 3 18.16 33.93 -19.08
CA ASN A 3 17.34 33.27 -20.12
C ASN A 3 16.21 32.38 -19.54
N LYS A 4 15.02 32.64 -20.08
CA LYS A 4 13.95 31.72 -20.52
C LYS A 4 12.96 31.11 -19.50
N LEU A 5 11.80 31.79 -19.49
CA LEU A 5 10.42 31.29 -19.41
C LEU A 5 10.16 29.93 -20.09
N HIS A 6 9.21 29.16 -19.55
CA HIS A 6 7.92 28.70 -20.14
C HIS A 6 7.18 27.99 -18.99
N GLY A 7 5.99 28.37 -18.52
CA GLY A 7 4.76 28.66 -19.25
C GLY A 7 3.77 27.50 -19.01
N ALA A 8 3.12 27.45 -17.84
CA ALA A 8 2.02 26.51 -17.58
C ALA A 8 0.78 27.31 -17.14
N THR A 9 -0.03 27.60 -18.16
CA THR A 9 -1.30 28.31 -18.10
C THR A 9 -2.31 27.51 -17.27
N VAL A 10 -2.79 28.11 -16.18
CA VAL A 10 -3.94 27.64 -15.41
C VAL A 10 -5.20 27.86 -16.25
N LEU A 11 -5.82 26.79 -16.73
CA LEU A 11 -7.14 26.82 -17.35
C LEU A 11 -8.14 26.07 -16.48
N ARG A 12 -8.85 26.83 -15.63
CA ARG A 12 -10.13 26.42 -15.04
C ARG A 12 -11.23 26.54 -16.10
N PRO A 13 -12.09 25.53 -16.30
CA PRO A 13 -13.35 25.73 -16.98
C PRO A 13 -14.40 26.23 -15.97
N SER A 14 -14.79 27.50 -16.09
CA SER A 14 -16.05 28.01 -15.55
C SER A 14 -17.12 27.91 -16.62
N LEU A 15 -18.29 27.33 -16.31
CA LEU A 15 -19.50 27.57 -17.09
C LEU A 15 -20.65 28.02 -16.18
N LYS A 16 -21.24 29.14 -16.61
CA LYS A 16 -22.29 29.93 -15.97
C LYS A 16 -23.67 29.25 -16.00
N LYS A 17 -24.55 29.82 -15.17
CA LYS A 17 -25.93 29.49 -14.77
C LYS A 17 -27.02 29.53 -15.88
N GLN A 18 -27.97 28.55 -15.81
CA GLN A 18 -29.48 28.57 -15.84
C GLN A 18 -30.28 29.34 -16.94
N PRO A 19 -31.61 29.09 -17.21
CA PRO A 19 -32.68 28.67 -16.24
C PRO A 19 -33.87 27.76 -16.71
N SER A 20 -34.69 27.41 -15.69
CA SER A 20 -36.18 27.27 -15.61
C SER A 20 -36.98 26.01 -16.04
N GLN A 21 -37.72 25.49 -15.05
CA GLN A 21 -39.10 24.91 -15.04
C GLN A 21 -39.36 23.62 -15.84
N THR A 22 -39.91 22.53 -15.26
CA THR A 22 -41.29 22.45 -14.73
C THR A 22 -41.47 21.19 -13.84
N GLN A 23 -42.38 21.31 -12.88
CA GLN A 23 -42.89 20.27 -11.97
C GLN A 23 -43.32 18.98 -12.68
N ASN A 24 -43.10 17.83 -12.04
CA ASN A 24 -44.21 16.94 -11.68
C ASN A 24 -43.80 15.96 -10.57
N ARG A 25 -44.53 16.04 -9.47
CA ARG A 25 -44.60 14.99 -8.45
C ARG A 25 -45.29 13.79 -9.08
N LEU A 26 -44.67 12.61 -9.02
CA LEU A 26 -45.44 11.38 -8.95
C LEU A 26 -44.76 10.42 -7.97
N ARG A 27 -45.56 10.01 -6.99
CA ARG A 27 -45.26 9.10 -5.90
C ARG A 27 -45.26 7.66 -6.44
N GLU A 28 -44.48 6.81 -5.76
CA GLU A 28 -44.62 5.36 -5.66
C GLU A 28 -44.33 4.52 -6.92
N SER A 29 -43.23 3.75 -6.87
CA SER A 29 -43.28 2.28 -6.74
C SER A 29 -42.09 1.56 -7.41
N SER A 30 -41.56 0.60 -6.66
CA SER A 30 -40.89 -0.64 -7.06
C SER A 30 -39.57 -0.61 -7.85
N ASP A 31 -38.61 -1.28 -7.21
CA ASP A 31 -37.65 -2.20 -7.82
C ASP A 31 -36.41 -1.58 -8.49
N THR A 32 -35.36 -1.40 -7.68
CA THR A 32 -34.00 -1.11 -8.14
C THR A 32 -33.41 -2.32 -8.86
N ARG A 33 -33.86 -2.57 -10.09
CA ARG A 33 -33.07 -3.33 -11.08
C ARG A 33 -31.94 -2.43 -11.56
N ARG A 34 -30.73 -2.71 -11.09
CA ARG A 34 -29.49 -2.13 -11.64
C ARG A 34 -29.31 -2.64 -13.07
N HIS A 35 -29.79 -1.90 -14.05
CA HIS A 35 -29.44 -2.12 -15.44
C HIS A 35 -28.01 -1.62 -15.67
N VAL A 36 -27.05 -2.54 -15.76
CA VAL A 36 -25.70 -2.26 -16.24
C VAL A 36 -25.75 -2.24 -17.76
N THR A 37 -25.60 -1.06 -18.35
CA THR A 37 -25.46 -0.89 -19.79
C THR A 37 -24.00 -1.18 -20.16
N PHE A 38 -23.73 -2.33 -20.78
CA PHE A 38 -22.41 -2.59 -21.37
C PHE A 38 -22.28 -1.77 -22.66
N VAL A 39 -21.41 -0.77 -22.64
CA VAL A 39 -20.98 -0.07 -23.84
C VAL A 39 -20.09 -1.02 -24.64
N THR A 40 -20.56 -1.42 -25.82
CA THR A 40 -19.79 -2.23 -26.77
C THR A 40 -18.65 -1.36 -27.35
N PRO A 41 -17.37 -1.74 -27.22
CA PRO A 41 -16.29 -1.01 -27.88
C PRO A 41 -16.43 -1.19 -29.40
N GLN A 42 -16.52 -0.10 -30.15
CA GLN A 42 -16.45 -0.16 -31.61
C GLN A 42 -15.03 -0.56 -32.01
N LEU A 43 -14.91 -1.67 -32.74
CA LEU A 43 -13.65 -2.08 -33.36
C LEU A 43 -13.35 -1.15 -34.55
N PRO A 44 -12.09 -0.73 -34.75
CA PRO A 44 -11.72 0.11 -35.88
C PRO A 44 -11.95 -0.62 -37.20
N LEU A 45 -12.53 0.09 -38.17
CA LEU A 45 -12.68 -0.40 -39.55
C LEU A 45 -11.30 -0.76 -40.13
N SER A 46 -11.11 -2.03 -40.47
CA SER A 46 -9.92 -2.49 -41.19
C SER A 46 -9.94 -1.98 -42.63
N LYS A 47 -9.23 -0.87 -42.89
CA LYS A 47 -8.77 -0.53 -44.24
C LYS A 47 -7.70 -1.54 -44.63
N CYS A 48 -8.08 -2.53 -45.42
CA CYS A 48 -7.18 -3.50 -46.01
C CYS A 48 -6.41 -2.82 -47.15
N THR A 49 -5.17 -2.41 -46.91
CA THR A 49 -4.19 -2.14 -47.98
C THR A 49 -3.25 -3.33 -48.09
N LEU A 50 -3.41 -4.07 -49.19
CA LEU A 50 -2.47 -5.07 -49.69
C LEU A 50 -1.05 -4.48 -49.74
N SER A 51 -0.10 -5.15 -49.10
CA SER A 51 1.33 -4.93 -49.30
C SER A 51 2.04 -6.28 -49.45
N LYS A 52 2.92 -6.31 -50.44
CA LYS A 52 3.62 -7.45 -51.02
C LYS A 52 4.65 -8.09 -50.08
N GLN A 53 4.74 -9.42 -50.17
CA GLN A 53 5.95 -10.23 -50.36
C GLN A 53 7.26 -9.75 -49.71
N GLN A 54 7.75 -10.53 -48.74
CA GLN A 54 9.19 -10.81 -48.62
C GLN A 54 9.43 -12.17 -47.94
N GLN A 55 10.30 -12.95 -48.57
CA GLN A 55 10.75 -14.29 -48.21
C GLN A 55 11.67 -14.28 -46.98
N ILE A 56 11.54 -15.33 -46.18
CA ILE A 56 12.51 -15.77 -45.16
C ILE A 56 13.35 -16.89 -45.80
N PRO A 57 14.68 -16.98 -45.55
CA PRO A 57 15.40 -18.23 -45.68
C PRO A 57 15.71 -18.86 -44.31
N ASP A 58 15.34 -20.15 -44.17
CA ASP A 58 16.04 -21.32 -43.57
C ASP A 58 16.99 -21.12 -42.37
N GLN A 59 17.11 -21.99 -41.37
CA GLN A 59 16.76 -23.40 -41.14
C GLN A 59 17.05 -23.64 -39.63
N ASP A 60 16.26 -24.45 -38.92
CA ASP A 60 16.85 -25.66 -38.32
C ASP A 60 15.81 -26.66 -37.82
N VAL A 61 16.16 -27.92 -38.02
CA VAL A 61 15.25 -29.07 -38.08
C VAL A 61 15.37 -29.89 -36.80
N SER A 62 14.27 -30.05 -36.04
CA SER A 62 14.15 -31.15 -35.09
C SER A 62 13.09 -32.15 -35.53
N LYS A 63 13.59 -33.36 -35.82
CA LYS A 63 12.90 -34.49 -36.43
C LYS A 63 11.80 -35.02 -35.50
N SER A 64 10.53 -34.78 -35.85
CA SER A 64 9.45 -35.69 -35.44
C SER A 64 9.08 -36.57 -36.62
N ARG A 65 9.41 -37.85 -36.47
CA ARG A 65 9.10 -38.95 -37.39
C ARG A 65 7.58 -39.08 -37.50
N LYS A 66 6.95 -38.26 -38.33
CA LYS A 66 5.56 -38.43 -38.74
C LYS A 66 5.49 -39.68 -39.61
N GLN A 67 4.77 -40.67 -39.11
CA GLN A 67 4.26 -41.77 -39.90
C GLN A 67 3.63 -41.18 -41.18
N LYS A 68 3.97 -41.78 -42.31
CA LYS A 68 3.32 -41.53 -43.60
C LYS A 68 1.82 -41.72 -43.40
N SER A 69 1.08 -40.63 -43.16
CA SER A 69 -0.34 -40.61 -43.47
C SER A 69 -0.39 -40.73 -44.97
N VAL A 70 -0.61 -41.97 -45.42
CA VAL A 70 -0.93 -42.31 -46.79
C VAL A 70 -1.95 -41.27 -47.25
N SER A 71 -1.50 -40.47 -48.20
CA SER A 71 -2.33 -39.57 -48.98
C SER A 71 -3.65 -40.26 -49.25
N ASP A 72 -4.74 -39.64 -48.81
CA ASP A 72 -6.09 -40.05 -49.18
C ASP A 72 -6.29 -39.75 -50.68
N THR A 73 -5.66 -40.59 -51.49
CA THR A 73 -5.78 -40.69 -52.95
C THR A 73 -7.15 -41.27 -53.35
N HIS A 74 -8.10 -41.35 -52.42
CA HIS A 74 -9.46 -41.81 -52.64
C HIS A 74 -10.54 -40.75 -52.48
N ARG A 75 -10.20 -39.44 -52.43
CA ARG A 75 -11.09 -38.43 -53.02
C ARG A 75 -11.11 -38.64 -54.53
N LYS A 76 -11.78 -39.71 -54.97
CA LYS A 76 -12.36 -39.80 -56.29
C LYS A 76 -13.27 -38.58 -56.40
N ARG A 77 -12.76 -37.48 -56.97
CA ARG A 77 -13.64 -36.52 -57.63
C ARG A 77 -14.47 -37.38 -58.55
N ILE A 78 -15.75 -37.55 -58.22
CA ILE A 78 -16.72 -38.04 -59.17
C ILE A 78 -16.46 -37.20 -60.42
N PRO A 79 -16.18 -37.82 -61.59
CA PRO A 79 -16.05 -37.06 -62.84
C PRO A 79 -17.24 -36.10 -62.87
N PRO A 80 -17.08 -34.81 -63.22
CA PRO A 80 -18.21 -33.91 -63.32
C PRO A 80 -19.14 -34.53 -64.36
N VAL A 81 -20.09 -35.34 -63.90
CA VAL A 81 -21.13 -35.91 -64.73
C VAL A 81 -21.78 -34.68 -65.29
N GLN A 82 -21.98 -34.65 -66.60
CA GLN A 82 -22.60 -33.52 -67.26
C GLN A 82 -24.03 -33.42 -66.71
N ILE A 83 -24.21 -32.72 -65.58
CA ILE A 83 -25.50 -32.49 -64.93
C ILE A 83 -26.45 -31.88 -65.96
N VAL A 84 -25.89 -31.07 -66.86
CA VAL A 84 -26.55 -30.53 -68.05
C VAL A 84 -27.11 -31.64 -68.98
N GLU A 85 -26.40 -32.74 -69.24
CA GLU A 85 -26.89 -33.88 -70.03
C GLU A 85 -27.91 -34.75 -69.26
N LEU A 86 -27.74 -34.94 -67.95
CA LEU A 86 -28.70 -35.69 -67.13
C LEU A 86 -30.02 -34.94 -66.94
N CYS A 87 -29.98 -33.61 -66.84
CA CYS A 87 -31.15 -32.75 -66.81
C CYS A 87 -31.91 -32.74 -68.16
N ALA A 88 -31.21 -32.99 -69.28
CA ALA A 88 -31.80 -33.03 -70.61
C ALA A 88 -32.64 -34.30 -70.87
N LYS A 89 -32.33 -35.42 -70.20
CA LYS A 89 -33.10 -36.68 -70.28
C LYS A 89 -33.96 -36.85 -69.02
N LYS A 90 -35.22 -36.40 -69.07
CA LYS A 90 -36.18 -36.52 -67.96
C LYS A 90 -36.62 -37.96 -67.73
N ASN A 91 -35.95 -38.65 -66.81
CA ASN A 91 -36.44 -39.90 -66.22
C ASN A 91 -36.29 -39.83 -64.68
N LYS A 92 -37.05 -40.65 -63.94
CA LYS A 92 -37.03 -40.65 -62.47
C LYS A 92 -35.65 -40.93 -61.87
N HIS A 93 -34.84 -41.75 -62.54
CA HIS A 93 -33.50 -42.11 -62.09
C HIS A 93 -32.53 -40.92 -62.16
N ASN A 94 -32.57 -40.16 -63.26
CA ASN A 94 -31.75 -38.98 -63.50
C ASN A 94 -32.12 -37.84 -62.53
N GLU A 95 -33.41 -37.64 -62.23
CA GLU A 95 -33.84 -36.68 -61.20
C GLU A 95 -33.35 -37.06 -59.80
N GLN A 96 -33.20 -38.36 -59.52
CA GLN A 96 -32.66 -38.84 -58.25
C GLN A 96 -31.15 -38.61 -58.16
N ILE A 97 -30.42 -38.79 -59.28
CA ILE A 97 -28.98 -38.50 -59.39
C ILE A 97 -28.72 -37.00 -59.20
N VAL A 98 -29.48 -36.12 -59.86
CA VAL A 98 -29.32 -34.66 -59.72
C VAL A 98 -29.54 -34.22 -58.27
N ARG A 99 -30.61 -34.69 -57.62
CA ARG A 99 -30.87 -34.40 -56.20
C ARG A 99 -29.77 -34.90 -55.26
N LEU A 100 -29.18 -36.06 -55.56
CA LEU A 100 -28.05 -36.58 -54.78
C LEU A 100 -26.79 -35.72 -54.96
N CYS A 101 -26.50 -35.26 -56.18
CA CYS A 101 -25.38 -34.35 -56.44
C CYS A 101 -25.57 -33.00 -55.73
N GLU A 102 -26.76 -32.40 -55.80
CA GLU A 102 -27.08 -31.16 -55.09
C GLU A 102 -26.96 -31.32 -53.56
N ALA A 103 -27.42 -32.46 -53.02
CA ALA A 103 -27.28 -32.78 -51.60
C ALA A 103 -25.81 -32.97 -51.19
N GLU A 104 -24.98 -33.57 -52.04
CA GLU A 104 -23.54 -33.74 -51.80
C GLU A 104 -22.80 -32.40 -51.78
N GLU A 105 -23.09 -31.51 -52.73
CA GLU A 105 -22.52 -30.15 -52.75
C GLU A 105 -22.92 -29.34 -51.51
N ALA A 106 -24.19 -29.42 -51.12
CA ALA A 106 -24.68 -28.79 -49.88
C ALA A 106 -23.98 -29.37 -48.63
N LEU A 107 -23.80 -30.69 -48.57
CA LEU A 107 -23.12 -31.36 -47.47
C LEU A 107 -21.66 -30.93 -47.35
N VAL A 108 -20.91 -30.92 -48.47
CA VAL A 108 -19.51 -30.47 -48.49
C VAL A 108 -19.37 -29.00 -48.09
N GLY A 109 -20.31 -28.15 -48.53
CA GLY A 109 -20.39 -26.75 -48.10
C GLY A 109 -20.59 -26.62 -46.59
N SER A 110 -21.51 -27.41 -46.02
CA SER A 110 -21.76 -27.42 -44.58
C SER A 110 -20.55 -27.91 -43.76
N GLU A 111 -19.84 -28.95 -44.22
CA GLU A 111 -18.68 -29.50 -43.53
C GLU A 111 -17.52 -28.49 -43.48
N PHE A 112 -17.32 -27.73 -44.56
CA PHE A 112 -16.34 -26.64 -44.58
C PHE A 112 -16.67 -25.54 -43.55
N VAL A 113 -17.94 -25.16 -43.44
CA VAL A 113 -18.39 -24.16 -42.44
C VAL A 113 -18.19 -24.69 -41.03
N ILE A 114 -18.56 -25.95 -40.76
CA ILE A 114 -18.36 -26.60 -39.45
C ILE A 114 -16.89 -26.54 -39.05
N ARG A 115 -15.97 -27.00 -39.91
CA ARG A 115 -14.52 -26.98 -39.62
C ARG A 115 -13.99 -25.57 -39.36
N ARG A 116 -14.47 -24.56 -40.11
CA ARG A 116 -14.10 -23.16 -39.89
C ARG A 116 -14.60 -22.64 -38.54
N MET A 117 -15.83 -22.99 -38.17
CA MET A 117 -16.43 -22.60 -36.89
C MET A 117 -15.74 -23.28 -35.71
N GLU A 118 -15.39 -24.56 -35.82
CA GLU A 118 -14.59 -25.27 -34.82
C GLU A 118 -13.23 -24.62 -34.59
N LYS A 119 -12.55 -24.19 -35.66
CA LYS A 119 -11.27 -23.48 -35.54
C LYS A 119 -11.45 -22.16 -34.77
N LYS A 120 -12.45 -21.35 -35.12
CA LYS A 120 -12.75 -20.10 -34.41
C LYS A 120 -13.12 -20.34 -32.95
N ALA A 121 -13.89 -21.40 -32.67
CA ALA A 121 -14.27 -21.76 -31.30
C ALA A 121 -13.03 -22.08 -30.46
N LYS A 122 -12.08 -22.86 -30.98
CA LYS A 122 -10.81 -23.16 -30.31
C LYS A 122 -9.93 -21.92 -30.10
N GLU A 123 -9.87 -21.03 -31.08
CA GLU A 123 -9.14 -19.76 -30.94
C GLU A 123 -9.78 -18.88 -29.84
N GLN A 124 -11.11 -18.79 -29.82
CA GLN A 124 -11.83 -18.04 -28.79
C GLN A 124 -11.68 -18.67 -27.40
N GLU A 125 -11.71 -20.00 -27.29
CA GLU A 125 -11.46 -20.73 -26.05
C GLU A 125 -10.04 -20.46 -25.51
N ALA A 126 -9.02 -20.46 -26.38
CA ALA A 126 -7.66 -20.14 -25.99
C ALA A 126 -7.54 -18.69 -25.48
N VAL A 127 -8.17 -17.73 -26.17
CA VAL A 127 -8.18 -16.31 -25.74
C VAL A 127 -8.92 -16.14 -24.41
N ALA A 128 -10.08 -16.79 -24.24
CA ALA A 128 -10.86 -16.73 -23.01
C ALA A 128 -10.08 -17.33 -21.82
N THR A 129 -9.40 -18.46 -22.05
CA THR A 129 -8.57 -19.10 -21.03
C THR A 129 -7.39 -18.23 -20.61
N ALA A 130 -6.72 -17.57 -21.56
CA ALA A 130 -5.64 -16.62 -21.27
C ALA A 130 -6.15 -15.40 -20.48
N LEU A 131 -7.31 -14.86 -20.86
CA LEU A 131 -7.95 -13.75 -20.15
C LEU A 131 -8.30 -14.14 -18.71
N LEU A 132 -8.90 -15.31 -18.51
CA LEU A 132 -9.23 -15.82 -17.18
C LEU A 132 -7.98 -15.99 -16.33
N LYS A 133 -6.91 -16.57 -16.87
CA LYS A 133 -5.63 -16.72 -16.15
C LYS A 133 -5.05 -15.36 -15.73
N ASN A 134 -5.08 -14.38 -16.62
CA ASN A 134 -4.62 -13.02 -16.30
C ASN A 134 -5.48 -12.36 -15.22
N ALA A 135 -6.81 -12.51 -15.31
CA ALA A 135 -7.74 -11.98 -14.31
C ALA A 135 -7.53 -12.64 -12.93
N THR A 136 -7.35 -13.96 -12.88
CA THR A 136 -7.03 -14.67 -11.63
C THR A 136 -5.72 -14.19 -11.03
N SER A 137 -4.66 -14.04 -11.85
CA SER A 137 -3.37 -13.53 -11.38
C SER A 137 -3.49 -12.09 -10.83
N LEU A 138 -4.29 -11.23 -11.47
CA LEU A 138 -4.52 -9.87 -10.99
C LEU A 138 -5.25 -9.86 -9.64
N ILE A 139 -6.30 -10.68 -9.50
CA ILE A 139 -7.04 -10.82 -8.25
C ILE A 139 -6.13 -11.33 -7.13
N GLU A 140 -5.30 -12.33 -7.40
CA GLU A 140 -4.35 -12.88 -6.42
C GLU A 140 -3.35 -11.80 -5.95
N MET A 141 -2.81 -11.01 -6.89
CA MET A 141 -1.94 -9.88 -6.56
C MET A 141 -2.64 -8.82 -5.71
N ASP A 142 -3.87 -8.46 -6.03
CA ASP A 142 -4.63 -7.45 -5.27
C ASP A 142 -4.99 -7.94 -3.86
N VAL A 143 -5.31 -9.23 -3.71
CA VAL A 143 -5.54 -9.85 -2.40
C VAL A 143 -4.26 -9.82 -1.57
N LEU A 144 -3.12 -10.26 -2.12
CA LEU A 144 -1.82 -10.23 -1.42
C LEU A 144 -1.42 -8.79 -1.04
N ARG A 145 -1.61 -7.84 -1.94
CA ARG A 145 -1.37 -6.41 -1.67
C ARG A 145 -2.23 -5.90 -0.53
N SER A 146 -3.50 -6.32 -0.46
CA SER A 146 -4.42 -5.90 0.60
C SER A 146 -3.99 -6.47 1.96
N PHE A 147 -3.57 -7.73 2.02
CA PHE A 147 -3.00 -8.33 3.23
C PHE A 147 -1.73 -7.62 3.69
N GLU A 148 -0.83 -7.32 2.75
CA GLU A 148 0.40 -6.60 3.07
C GLU A 148 0.12 -5.20 3.60
N LYS A 149 -0.83 -4.48 2.97
CA LYS A 149 -1.26 -3.16 3.43
C LYS A 149 -1.82 -3.21 4.85
N GLN A 150 -2.65 -4.22 5.16
CA GLN A 150 -3.17 -4.40 6.50
C GLN A 150 -2.04 -4.65 7.51
N ARG A 151 -1.13 -5.57 7.19
CA ARG A 151 0.02 -5.89 8.05
C ARG A 151 0.88 -4.67 8.36
N VAL A 152 1.17 -3.84 7.35
CA VAL A 152 1.92 -2.59 7.53
C VAL A 152 1.17 -1.62 8.42
N THR A 153 -0.15 -1.50 8.24
CA THR A 153 -0.99 -0.62 9.07
C THR A 153 -0.96 -1.06 10.53
N ASP A 154 -1.16 -2.35 10.81
CA ASP A 154 -1.13 -2.90 12.17
C ASP A 154 0.24 -2.67 12.85
N LEU A 155 1.33 -2.82 12.08
CA LEU A 155 2.69 -2.55 12.58
C LEU A 155 2.88 -1.07 12.91
N LEU A 156 2.41 -0.15 12.06
CA LEU A 156 2.49 1.30 12.31
C LEU A 156 1.69 1.68 13.55
N ASP A 157 0.46 1.19 13.69
CA ASP A 157 -0.39 1.45 14.85
C ASP A 157 0.28 0.94 16.14
N SER A 158 0.90 -0.24 16.10
CA SER A 158 1.62 -0.80 17.25
C SER A 158 2.86 0.03 17.61
N ALA A 159 3.58 0.55 16.61
CA ALA A 159 4.76 1.38 16.80
C ALA A 159 4.38 2.75 17.38
N GLU A 160 3.30 3.37 16.88
CA GLU A 160 2.77 4.63 17.39
C GLU A 160 2.31 4.48 18.85
N GLN A 161 1.56 3.43 19.17
CA GLN A 161 1.15 3.16 20.56
C GLN A 161 2.35 2.97 21.50
N LYS A 162 3.39 2.25 21.04
CA LYS A 162 4.61 2.08 21.83
C LYS A 162 5.32 3.42 22.03
N GLN A 163 5.47 4.21 20.97
CA GLN A 163 6.12 5.51 21.04
C GLN A 163 5.39 6.45 22.00
N MET A 164 4.05 6.46 21.98
CA MET A 164 3.25 7.26 22.90
C MET A 164 3.50 6.87 24.36
N LYS A 165 3.47 5.57 24.67
CA LYS A 165 3.77 5.06 26.03
C LYS A 165 5.19 5.40 26.49
N ASP A 166 6.18 5.22 25.61
CA ASP A 166 7.57 5.54 25.92
C ASP A 166 7.75 7.04 26.15
N THR A 167 7.03 7.89 25.41
CA THR A 167 7.04 9.34 25.56
C THR A 167 6.36 9.79 26.87
N GLU A 168 5.21 9.21 27.20
CA GLU A 168 4.52 9.44 28.48
C GLU A 168 5.42 9.10 29.66
N LYS A 169 6.04 7.91 29.63
CA LYS A 169 6.99 7.48 30.66
C LYS A 169 8.19 8.42 30.78
N LEU A 170 8.77 8.84 29.65
CA LEU A 170 9.88 9.80 29.66
C LEU A 170 9.48 11.13 30.29
N ASN A 171 8.27 11.62 30.01
CA ASN A 171 7.77 12.86 30.59
C ASN A 171 7.55 12.73 32.10
N GLU A 172 7.06 11.59 32.59
CA GLU A 172 6.96 11.29 34.02
C GLU A 172 8.34 11.30 34.69
N GLU A 173 9.32 10.60 34.10
CA GLU A 173 10.70 10.58 34.61
C GLU A 173 11.32 11.99 34.62
N LEU A 174 11.06 12.80 33.59
CA LEU A 174 11.55 14.18 33.51
C LEU A 174 10.91 15.07 34.59
N ALA A 175 9.62 14.91 34.85
CA ALA A 175 8.94 15.61 35.94
C ALA A 175 9.50 15.22 37.32
N GLU A 176 9.85 13.94 37.52
CA GLU A 176 10.55 13.51 38.75
C GLU A 176 11.93 14.15 38.89
N PHE A 177 12.69 14.27 37.78
CA PHE A 177 13.98 14.95 37.80
C PHE A 177 13.84 16.45 38.13
N ASP A 178 12.88 17.13 37.53
CA ASP A 178 12.61 18.54 37.83
C ASP A 178 12.27 18.75 39.32
N GLN A 179 11.48 17.83 39.89
CA GLN A 179 11.18 17.85 41.33
C GLN A 179 12.44 17.68 42.18
N ARG A 180 13.32 16.72 41.83
CA ARG A 180 14.60 16.52 42.54
C ARG A 180 15.52 17.74 42.43
N ILE A 181 15.58 18.37 41.26
CA ILE A 181 16.37 19.59 41.05
C ILE A 181 15.82 20.73 41.93
N ALA A 182 14.50 20.88 41.99
CA ALA A 182 13.86 21.88 42.86
C ALA A 182 14.19 21.63 44.35
N ASP A 183 14.19 20.37 44.79
CA ASP A 183 14.50 20.01 46.17
C ASP A 183 15.99 20.21 46.50
N ILE A 184 16.89 19.91 45.57
CA ILE A 184 18.32 20.26 45.69
C ILE A 184 18.49 21.78 45.78
N GLY A 185 17.76 22.55 44.98
CA GLY A 185 17.76 24.01 45.04
C GLY A 185 17.35 24.53 46.43
N LYS A 186 16.31 23.97 47.03
CA LYS A 186 15.89 24.31 48.41
C LYS A 186 16.98 23.96 49.43
N ALA A 187 17.62 22.81 49.29
CA ALA A 187 18.70 22.38 50.18
C ALA A 187 19.91 23.30 50.08
N LEU A 188 20.28 23.73 48.87
CA LEU A 188 21.37 24.69 48.65
C LEU A 188 21.10 26.03 49.32
N VAL A 189 19.90 26.59 49.19
CA VAL A 189 19.51 27.82 49.89
C VAL A 189 19.61 27.67 51.41
N ALA A 190 19.23 26.50 51.96
CA ALA A 190 19.38 26.23 53.38
C ALA A 190 20.85 26.16 53.81
N VAL A 191 21.73 25.55 53.01
CA VAL A 191 23.18 25.49 53.26
C VAL A 191 23.80 26.88 53.18
N GLU A 192 23.43 27.69 52.19
CA GLU A 192 23.90 29.08 52.07
C GLU A 192 23.57 29.89 53.32
N LYS A 193 22.33 29.79 53.83
CA LYS A 193 21.92 30.44 55.07
C LYS A 193 22.69 29.94 56.30
N CYS A 194 23.03 28.65 56.36
CA CYS A 194 23.88 28.11 57.43
C CYS A 194 25.30 28.67 57.35
N ASN A 195 25.87 28.78 56.14
CA ASN A 195 27.19 29.37 55.94
C ASN A 195 27.21 30.84 56.32
N GLU A 196 26.21 31.64 55.91
CA GLU A 196 26.07 33.05 56.33
C GLU A 196 26.03 33.18 57.87
N MET A 197 25.36 32.27 58.56
CA MET A 197 25.31 32.25 60.02
C MET A 197 26.67 31.94 60.65
N LEU A 198 27.41 30.97 60.08
CA LEU A 198 28.76 30.63 60.53
C LEU A 198 29.73 31.78 60.28
N ASP A 199 29.67 32.44 59.13
CA ASP A 199 30.50 33.61 58.82
C ASP A 199 30.23 34.76 59.79
N MET A 200 28.96 35.01 60.14
CA MET A 200 28.59 35.98 61.18
C MET A 200 29.10 35.60 62.58
N GLN A 201 29.19 34.31 62.90
CA GLN A 201 29.75 33.86 64.18
C GLN A 201 31.27 34.03 64.20
N LEU A 202 31.96 33.62 63.14
CA LEU A 202 33.40 33.77 62.99
C LEU A 202 33.82 35.24 63.04
N THR A 203 33.15 36.11 62.30
CA THR A 203 33.44 37.55 62.33
C THR A 203 33.17 38.19 63.69
N ARG A 204 32.13 37.76 64.42
CA ARG A 204 31.90 38.23 65.80
C ARG A 204 32.94 37.74 66.80
N ASP A 205 33.45 36.54 66.62
CA ASP A 205 34.50 35.98 67.48
C ASP A 205 35.87 36.62 67.15
N GLU A 206 36.14 36.94 65.89
CA GLU A 206 37.31 37.73 65.48
C GLU A 206 37.23 39.20 65.95
N GLU A 207 36.04 39.81 65.97
CA GLU A 207 35.82 41.14 66.55
C GLU A 207 35.80 41.12 68.10
N ARG A 208 35.60 39.94 68.71
CA ARG A 208 35.81 39.65 70.13
C ARG A 208 37.16 38.97 70.35
N GLU A 209 38.23 39.51 69.78
CA GLU A 209 39.54 39.34 70.41
C GLU A 209 39.43 39.93 71.82
N LEU A 210 39.20 39.05 72.80
CA LEU A 210 39.27 39.41 74.21
C LEU A 210 40.65 40.00 74.42
N SER A 211 40.70 41.19 75.00
CA SER A 211 41.99 41.73 75.37
C SER A 211 42.66 40.76 76.35
N VAL A 212 43.99 40.61 76.30
CA VAL A 212 44.76 39.76 77.25
C VAL A 212 44.27 39.89 78.72
N PRO A 213 43.90 41.10 79.22
CA PRO A 213 43.29 41.24 80.54
C PRO A 213 41.94 40.54 80.74
N GLU A 214 41.06 40.54 79.73
CA GLU A 214 39.75 39.90 79.81
C GLU A 214 39.86 38.37 79.74
N GLU A 215 40.78 37.84 78.92
CA GLU A 215 41.12 36.41 78.92
C GLU A 215 41.69 35.98 80.28
N MET A 216 42.61 36.76 80.85
CA MET A 216 43.16 36.50 82.19
C MET A 216 42.08 36.56 83.27
N MET A 217 41.08 37.44 83.13
CA MET A 217 39.99 37.54 84.11
C MET A 217 39.07 36.33 84.06
N LEU A 218 38.70 35.85 82.86
CA LEU A 218 37.91 34.63 82.68
C LEU A 218 38.66 33.41 83.21
N LEU A 219 39.94 33.26 82.87
CA LEU A 219 40.78 32.19 83.40
C LEU A 219 40.91 32.26 84.93
N SER A 220 41.05 33.46 85.49
CA SER A 220 41.09 33.63 86.96
C SER A 220 39.77 33.21 87.61
N ASN A 221 38.63 33.51 86.99
CA ASN A 221 37.32 33.10 87.50
C ASN A 221 37.14 31.58 87.46
N ASP A 222 37.56 30.94 86.37
CA ASP A 222 37.54 29.48 86.24
C ASP A 222 38.45 28.81 87.26
N ILE A 223 39.68 29.31 87.44
CA ILE A 223 40.61 28.82 88.47
C ILE A 223 39.99 28.95 89.86
N ASN A 224 39.37 30.09 90.17
CA ASN A 224 38.71 30.31 91.47
C ASN A 224 37.53 29.35 91.68
N LEU A 225 36.78 29.03 90.63
CA LEU A 225 35.71 28.04 90.68
C LEU A 225 36.27 26.64 90.96
N TYR A 226 37.32 26.23 90.26
CA TYR A 226 37.99 24.94 90.50
C TYR A 226 38.59 24.85 91.90
N LEU A 227 39.20 25.93 92.39
CA LEU A 227 39.70 26.01 93.77
C LEU A 227 38.55 25.91 94.78
N GLY A 228 37.42 26.57 94.54
CA GLY A 228 36.23 26.45 95.37
C GLY A 228 35.66 25.03 95.41
N VAL A 229 35.67 24.33 94.28
CA VAL A 229 35.28 22.90 94.20
C VAL A 229 36.28 22.03 94.95
N LEU A 230 37.59 22.26 94.80
CA LEU A 230 38.64 21.52 95.52
C LEU A 230 38.56 21.74 97.03
N ASP A 231 38.33 22.97 97.48
CA ASP A 231 38.14 23.27 98.90
C ASP A 231 36.85 22.63 99.44
N SER A 232 35.78 22.63 98.63
CA SER A 232 34.54 21.92 98.99
C SER A 232 34.79 20.42 99.12
N LEU A 233 35.51 19.80 98.18
CA LEU A 233 35.89 18.38 98.23
C LEU A 233 36.79 18.07 99.45
N LYS A 234 37.70 18.98 99.80
CA LYS A 234 38.56 18.86 100.99
C LYS A 234 37.76 18.86 102.29
N GLN A 235 36.64 19.58 102.37
CA GLN A 235 35.74 19.55 103.53
C GLN A 235 34.98 18.23 103.68
N PHE A 236 34.85 17.44 102.60
CA PHE A 236 34.16 16.15 102.63
C PHE A 236 35.03 14.97 103.13
N ASN A 237 36.31 15.17 103.47
CA ASN A 237 37.25 14.14 103.98
C ASN A 237 37.09 12.77 103.28
N LEU A 238 37.26 12.74 101.96
CA LEU A 238 37.66 11.52 101.23
C LEU A 238 39.17 11.35 101.33
#